data_AF-A0A2G9U9R9-F1
#
_entry.id   AF-A0A2G9U9R9-F1
#
_cell.length_a   1.000
_cell.length_b   1.000
_cell.length_c   1.000
_cell.angle_alpha   90.00
_cell.angle_beta   90.00
_cell.angle_gamma   90.00
#
_symmetry.space_group_name_H-M   'P 1'
#
loop_
_entity.id
_entity.type
_entity.pdbx_description
1 polymer ?
#
loop_
_entity_poly.entity_id
_entity_poly.type
_entity_poly.pdbx_seq_one_letter_code
_entity_poly.pdbx_strand_id
1 'polypeptide(L)'
;MTRQLVRYVPEDWCSVIYYELDTQIGETFKIKNDELRVDGGMDPLALHKGRLCLGALPNVHRGEVSERTRIHIGDGVELRACPSGDVMMSCRSHKPIFIRSGFLDYCNKVPYGNKPHRFTQESEVTKNFPEMMADSGVDGMRSAFCTLAISFVKGWGPGYPSRSSVKDTPCWIEIQLHRPLQLLDYLLKHAPLSN
;
A
#
# COMPACT_ATOMS: atom_id res chain seq x y z
N MET A 1 13.24 18.39 23.10
CA MET A 1 13.65 17.49 22.00
C MET A 1 12.51 16.59 21.52
N THR A 2 11.67 16.02 22.40
CA THR A 2 10.51 15.16 22.05
C THR A 2 9.47 15.84 21.13
N ARG A 3 9.20 17.14 21.28
CA ARG A 3 8.31 17.89 20.36
C ARG A 3 8.84 18.08 18.93
N GLN A 4 10.12 17.84 18.69
CA GLN A 4 10.78 18.15 17.42
C GLN A 4 10.74 16.95 16.45
N LEU A 5 10.83 15.71 16.97
CA LEU A 5 10.66 14.47 16.19
C LEU A 5 9.22 14.28 15.70
N VAL A 6 8.22 14.63 16.52
CA VAL A 6 6.80 14.56 16.12
C VAL A 6 6.44 15.58 15.01
N ARG A 7 7.30 16.60 14.80
CA ARG A 7 7.13 17.64 13.78
C ARG A 7 7.90 17.38 12.48
N TYR A 8 8.82 16.42 12.44
CA TYR A 8 9.57 16.15 11.22
C TYR A 8 8.68 15.38 10.24
N VAL A 9 8.17 16.08 9.23
CA VAL A 9 7.46 15.45 8.12
C VAL A 9 8.51 14.81 7.20
N PRO A 10 8.38 13.52 6.85
CA PRO A 10 9.25 12.88 5.85
C PRO A 10 9.36 13.70 4.56
N GLU A 11 10.52 13.69 3.91
CA GLU A 11 10.69 14.32 2.58
C GLU A 11 9.85 13.62 1.50
N ASP A 12 9.71 12.30 1.64
CA ASP A 12 8.79 11.45 0.88
C ASP A 12 7.76 10.84 1.84
N TRP A 13 6.47 10.93 1.52
CA TRP A 13 5.42 10.47 2.44
C TRP A 13 5.17 8.96 2.36
N CYS A 14 5.50 8.36 1.20
CA CYS A 14 5.49 6.91 1.03
C CYS A 14 6.53 6.39 0.04
N SER A 15 6.80 5.09 0.15
CA SER A 15 7.52 4.30 -0.85
C SER A 15 6.59 3.27 -1.47
N VAL A 16 6.71 3.05 -2.77
CA VAL A 16 5.92 2.07 -3.54
C VAL A 16 6.86 1.04 -4.15
N ILE A 17 6.52 -0.24 -3.99
CA ILE A 17 7.26 -1.36 -4.56
C ILE A 17 6.29 -2.18 -5.41
N TYR A 18 6.62 -2.42 -6.67
CA TYR A 18 5.79 -3.23 -7.57
C TYR A 18 6.27 -4.68 -7.60
N TYR A 19 5.31 -5.60 -7.60
CA TYR A 19 5.54 -7.03 -7.66
C TYR A 19 4.70 -7.66 -8.76
N GLU A 20 5.31 -8.63 -9.44
CA GLU A 20 4.61 -9.63 -10.24
C GLU A 20 4.80 -10.98 -9.55
N LEU A 21 3.72 -11.57 -9.06
CA LEU A 21 3.78 -12.73 -8.16
C LEU A 21 4.63 -12.44 -6.91
N ASP A 22 5.64 -13.26 -6.62
CA ASP A 22 6.55 -13.08 -5.49
C ASP A 22 7.82 -12.28 -5.83
N THR A 23 7.94 -11.82 -7.08
CA THR A 23 9.14 -11.17 -7.60
C THR A 23 8.95 -9.65 -7.64
N GLN A 24 9.87 -8.92 -7.01
CA GLN A 24 9.92 -7.45 -7.11
C GLN A 24 10.33 -7.03 -8.51
N ILE A 25 9.59 -6.11 -9.12
CA ILE A 25 9.83 -5.59 -10.46
C ILE A 25 10.17 -4.10 -10.39
N GLY A 26 11.35 -3.75 -10.90
CA GLY A 26 11.87 -2.39 -10.85
C GLY A 26 12.41 -1.99 -9.48
N GLU A 27 12.60 -0.69 -9.30
CA GLU A 27 13.12 -0.10 -8.06
C GLU A 27 12.00 0.23 -7.06
N THR A 28 12.40 0.65 -5.86
CA THR A 28 11.48 1.24 -4.88
C THR A 28 11.26 2.71 -5.21
N PHE A 29 10.01 3.09 -5.50
CA PHE A 29 9.65 4.44 -5.91
C PHE A 29 9.29 5.28 -4.69
N LYS A 30 10.01 6.40 -4.47
CA LYS A 30 9.74 7.33 -3.37
C LYS A 30 8.88 8.48 -3.83
N ILE A 31 7.79 8.76 -3.11
CA ILE A 31 6.81 9.77 -3.50
C ILE A 31 6.91 10.99 -2.59
N LYS A 32 7.28 12.12 -3.20
CA LYS A 32 7.35 13.44 -2.54
C LYS A 32 6.06 14.25 -2.68
N ASN A 33 5.35 14.08 -3.80
CA ASN A 33 4.11 14.80 -4.07
C ASN A 33 2.99 14.25 -3.19
N ASP A 34 2.10 15.10 -2.69
CA ASP A 34 0.97 14.64 -1.85
C ASP A 34 0.03 13.67 -2.57
N GLU A 35 0.05 13.63 -3.90
CA GLU A 35 -0.67 12.65 -4.71
C GLU A 35 0.25 11.60 -5.33
N LEU A 36 -0.23 10.35 -5.27
CA LEU A 36 0.30 9.19 -5.94
C LEU A 36 -0.78 8.57 -6.82
N ARG A 37 -0.53 8.48 -8.12
CA ARG A 37 -1.31 7.66 -9.05
C ARG A 37 -0.49 6.47 -9.51
N VAL A 38 -0.98 5.27 -9.29
CA VAL A 38 -0.36 4.04 -9.82
C VAL A 38 -1.29 3.43 -10.85
N ASP A 39 -0.86 3.36 -12.11
CA ASP A 39 -1.71 2.94 -13.23
C ASP A 39 -0.99 2.04 -14.24
N GLY A 40 -1.74 1.53 -15.23
CA GLY A 40 -1.25 0.67 -16.30
C GLY A 40 -0.65 1.43 -17.50
N GLY A 41 -0.39 2.74 -17.37
CA GLY A 41 0.16 3.56 -18.45
C GLY A 41 1.61 3.21 -18.81
N MET A 42 2.16 3.90 -19.80
CA MET A 42 3.46 3.61 -20.41
C MET A 42 4.48 4.76 -20.31
N ASP A 43 4.22 5.79 -19.49
CA ASP A 43 5.10 6.95 -19.35
C ASP A 43 6.08 6.76 -18.16
N PRO A 44 7.34 6.34 -18.41
CA PRO A 44 8.31 6.12 -17.33
C PRO A 44 8.78 7.42 -16.69
N LEU A 45 8.57 8.58 -17.33
CA LEU A 45 9.02 9.86 -16.83
C LEU A 45 7.99 10.53 -15.92
N ALA A 46 6.78 9.96 -15.78
CA ALA A 46 5.68 10.57 -15.03
C ALA A 46 5.89 10.60 -13.50
N LEU A 47 6.93 9.95 -12.98
CA LEU A 47 7.15 9.81 -11.52
C LEU A 47 7.28 11.16 -10.81
N HIS A 48 7.94 12.15 -11.43
CA HIS A 48 8.05 13.52 -10.87
C HIS A 48 6.71 14.22 -10.69
N LYS A 49 5.66 13.76 -11.39
CA LYS A 49 4.28 14.24 -11.24
C LYS A 49 3.48 13.42 -10.24
N GLY A 50 4.11 12.51 -9.49
CA GLY A 50 3.43 11.59 -8.58
C GLY A 50 2.73 10.44 -9.31
N ARG A 51 3.11 10.14 -10.55
CA ARG A 51 2.46 9.08 -11.35
C ARG A 51 3.43 7.95 -11.67
N LEU A 52 3.10 6.74 -11.21
CA LEU A 52 3.82 5.51 -11.48
C LEU A 52 3.08 4.67 -12.53
N CYS A 53 3.65 4.61 -13.73
CA CYS A 53 3.13 3.83 -14.85
C CYS A 53 3.72 2.42 -14.85
N LEU A 54 2.98 1.46 -14.27
CA LEU A 54 3.41 0.07 -14.16
C LEU A 54 3.64 -0.57 -15.53
N GLY A 55 2.89 -0.15 -16.55
CA GLY A 55 2.99 -0.63 -17.94
C GLY A 55 4.40 -0.47 -18.53
N ALA A 56 5.12 0.60 -18.15
CA ALA A 56 6.48 0.87 -18.61
C ALA A 56 7.56 -0.02 -17.96
N LEU A 57 7.26 -0.71 -16.86
CA LEU A 57 8.25 -1.50 -16.13
C LEU A 57 8.59 -2.80 -16.88
N PRO A 58 9.88 -3.07 -17.17
CA PRO A 58 10.29 -4.29 -17.84
C PRO A 58 10.32 -5.48 -16.87
N ASN A 59 10.00 -6.67 -17.38
CA ASN A 59 10.20 -7.94 -16.68
C ASN A 59 10.42 -9.04 -17.72
N VAL A 60 11.64 -9.58 -17.83
CA VAL A 60 11.99 -10.63 -18.79
C VAL A 60 11.39 -11.99 -18.45
N HIS A 61 10.98 -12.18 -17.19
CA HIS A 61 10.34 -13.40 -16.69
C HIS A 61 8.82 -13.24 -16.57
N ARG A 62 8.23 -12.22 -17.22
CA ARG A 62 6.79 -11.97 -17.16
C ARG A 62 6.02 -13.14 -17.78
N GLY A 63 5.17 -13.76 -16.98
CA GLY A 63 4.25 -14.79 -17.45
C GLY A 63 2.94 -14.23 -18.01
N GLU A 64 2.23 -15.06 -18.78
CA GLU A 64 0.97 -14.69 -19.45
C GLU A 64 -0.09 -14.13 -18.48
N VAL A 65 -0.20 -14.69 -17.27
CA VAL A 65 -1.20 -14.27 -16.28
C VAL A 65 -0.94 -12.83 -15.80
N SER A 66 0.32 -12.44 -15.64
CA SER A 66 0.71 -11.08 -15.24
C SER A 66 0.48 -10.11 -16.41
N GLU A 67 0.85 -10.49 -17.63
CA GLU A 67 0.59 -9.70 -18.83
C GLU A 67 -0.90 -9.41 -19.02
N ARG A 68 -1.75 -10.43 -18.90
CA ARG A 68 -3.21 -10.28 -18.98
C ARG A 68 -3.76 -9.41 -17.87
N THR A 69 -3.22 -9.52 -16.65
CA THR A 69 -3.63 -8.66 -15.53
C THR A 69 -3.25 -7.21 -15.77
N ARG A 70 -2.04 -6.94 -16.26
CA ARG A 70 -1.53 -5.58 -16.52
C ARG A 70 -2.38 -4.78 -17.49
N ILE A 71 -2.87 -5.42 -18.55
CA ILE A 71 -3.79 -4.81 -19.53
C ILE A 71 -5.05 -4.26 -18.85
N HIS A 72 -5.48 -4.89 -17.75
CA HIS A 72 -6.71 -4.55 -17.04
C HIS A 72 -6.50 -3.62 -15.83
N ILE A 73 -5.26 -3.20 -15.54
CA ILE A 73 -5.00 -2.21 -14.48
C ILE A 73 -5.69 -0.89 -14.85
N GLY A 74 -5.61 -0.46 -16.11
CA GLY A 74 -6.22 0.78 -16.59
C GLY A 74 -5.71 1.98 -15.80
N ASP A 75 -6.63 2.84 -15.34
CA ASP A 75 -6.30 4.02 -14.51
C ASP A 75 -5.87 3.67 -13.07
N GLY A 76 -5.95 2.39 -12.67
CA GLY A 76 -5.35 1.88 -11.45
C GLY A 76 -5.91 2.47 -10.15
N VAL A 77 -5.04 3.01 -9.30
CA VAL A 77 -5.38 3.54 -7.98
C VAL A 77 -4.73 4.90 -7.76
N GLU A 78 -5.44 5.77 -7.06
CA GLU A 78 -4.95 7.07 -6.63
C GLU A 78 -4.95 7.13 -5.10
N LEU A 79 -3.86 7.64 -4.53
CA LEU A 79 -3.70 7.91 -3.12
C LEU A 79 -3.33 9.37 -2.93
N ARG A 80 -3.93 10.01 -1.92
CA ARG A 80 -3.64 11.40 -1.57
C ARG A 80 -3.35 11.49 -0.09
N ALA A 81 -2.18 12.02 0.26
CA ALA A 81 -1.83 12.42 1.60
C ALA A 81 -2.58 13.71 1.97
N CYS A 82 -3.29 13.70 3.09
CA CYS A 82 -4.01 14.85 3.61
C CYS A 82 -3.16 15.59 4.65
N PRO A 83 -3.31 16.93 4.80
CA PRO A 83 -2.63 17.70 5.84
C PRO A 83 -2.92 17.22 7.27
N SER A 84 -4.05 16.55 7.50
CA SER A 84 -4.41 15.90 8.76
C SER A 84 -3.50 14.72 9.12
N GLY A 85 -2.77 14.16 8.16
CA GLY A 85 -2.03 12.91 8.28
C GLY A 85 -2.79 11.69 7.74
N ASP A 86 -4.03 11.88 7.29
CA ASP A 86 -4.83 10.81 6.69
C ASP A 86 -4.37 10.51 5.26
N VAL A 87 -4.63 9.30 4.78
CA VAL A 87 -4.42 8.93 3.38
C VAL A 87 -5.76 8.57 2.78
N MET A 88 -6.19 9.37 1.81
CA MET A 88 -7.35 9.06 0.98
C MET A 88 -6.94 8.15 -0.14
N MET A 89 -7.82 7.23 -0.50
CA MET A 89 -7.58 6.28 -1.59
C MET A 89 -8.82 6.11 -2.44
N SER A 90 -8.63 6.14 -3.74
CA SER A 90 -9.68 6.02 -4.74
C SER A 90 -9.29 5.00 -5.80
N CYS A 91 -10.14 4.01 -6.02
CA CYS A 91 -9.98 3.10 -7.14
C CYS A 91 -10.37 3.84 -8.43
N ARG A 92 -9.42 4.00 -9.34
CA ARG A 92 -9.65 4.63 -10.65
C ARG A 92 -9.84 3.59 -11.76
N SER A 93 -9.43 2.34 -11.53
CA SER A 93 -9.57 1.22 -12.46
C SER A 93 -11.02 0.78 -12.63
N HIS A 94 -11.40 0.35 -13.85
CA HIS A 94 -12.68 -0.32 -14.11
C HIS A 94 -12.73 -1.76 -13.56
N LYS A 95 -11.60 -2.30 -13.11
CA LYS A 95 -11.54 -3.58 -12.41
C LYS A 95 -11.35 -3.34 -10.90
N PRO A 96 -11.84 -4.27 -10.06
CA PRO A 96 -11.65 -4.14 -8.63
C PRO A 96 -10.16 -4.22 -8.25
N ILE A 97 -9.81 -3.53 -7.18
CA ILE A 97 -8.55 -3.70 -6.46
C ILE A 97 -8.82 -4.40 -5.12
N PHE A 98 -7.81 -5.08 -4.59
CA PHE A 98 -7.90 -5.87 -3.37
C PHE A 98 -6.79 -5.47 -2.41
N ILE A 99 -7.13 -5.17 -1.17
CA ILE A 99 -6.24 -4.43 -0.28
C ILE A 99 -6.06 -5.17 1.04
N ARG A 100 -4.80 -5.36 1.43
CA ARG A 100 -4.41 -5.68 2.81
C ARG A 100 -4.06 -4.39 3.51
N SER A 101 -4.71 -4.13 4.63
CA SER A 101 -4.40 -3.00 5.50
C SER A 101 -4.83 -3.36 6.91
N GLY A 102 -3.90 -3.38 7.86
CA GLY A 102 -4.26 -3.68 9.25
C GLY A 102 -5.13 -2.59 9.86
N PHE A 103 -5.05 -1.37 9.32
CA PHE A 103 -5.97 -0.32 9.65
C PHE A 103 -7.42 -0.61 9.19
N LEU A 104 -7.61 -1.04 7.93
CA LEU A 104 -8.96 -1.43 7.47
C LEU A 104 -9.47 -2.66 8.23
N ASP A 105 -8.58 -3.60 8.58
CA ASP A 105 -8.94 -4.75 9.41
C ASP A 105 -9.46 -4.30 10.78
N TYR A 106 -8.75 -3.37 11.43
CA TYR A 106 -9.16 -2.75 12.68
C TYR A 106 -10.51 -2.02 12.58
N CYS A 107 -10.69 -1.14 11.58
CA CYS A 107 -11.94 -0.42 11.38
C CYS A 107 -13.14 -1.35 11.16
N ASN A 108 -12.94 -2.47 10.49
CA ASN A 108 -13.99 -3.46 10.21
C ASN A 108 -14.10 -4.53 11.31
N LYS A 109 -13.33 -4.42 12.40
CA LYS A 109 -13.30 -5.39 13.50
C LYS A 109 -13.03 -6.83 13.04
N VAL A 110 -12.17 -6.99 12.03
CA VAL A 110 -11.74 -8.30 11.53
C VAL A 110 -10.29 -8.57 11.95
N PRO A 111 -9.91 -9.85 12.19
CA PRO A 111 -8.52 -10.20 12.47
C PRO A 111 -7.58 -9.77 11.34
N TYR A 112 -6.38 -9.33 11.70
CA TYR A 112 -5.38 -8.88 10.73
C TYR A 112 -5.10 -9.94 9.67
N GLY A 113 -5.11 -9.53 8.40
CA GLY A 113 -4.72 -10.38 7.27
C GLY A 113 -5.71 -11.50 6.92
N ASN A 114 -6.89 -11.54 7.53
CA ASN A 114 -7.89 -12.61 7.33
C ASN A 114 -8.43 -12.63 5.89
N LYS A 115 -8.81 -11.48 5.34
CA LYS A 115 -9.26 -11.35 3.95
C LYS A 115 -8.91 -9.97 3.38
N PRO A 116 -8.65 -9.85 2.08
CA PRO A 116 -8.48 -8.53 1.48
C PRO A 116 -9.81 -7.78 1.41
N HIS A 117 -9.71 -6.45 1.53
CA HIS A 117 -10.81 -5.53 1.29
C HIS A 117 -10.91 -5.28 -0.22
N ARG A 118 -12.10 -5.50 -0.79
CA ARG A 118 -12.36 -5.30 -2.23
C ARG A 118 -12.89 -3.89 -2.46
N PHE A 119 -12.29 -3.16 -3.41
CA PHE A 119 -12.67 -1.81 -3.78
C PHE A 119 -12.97 -1.68 -5.28
N THR A 120 -13.98 -0.88 -5.61
CA THR A 120 -14.37 -0.50 -6.98
C THR A 120 -14.39 1.03 -7.09
N GLN A 121 -14.65 1.58 -8.29
CA GLN A 121 -14.70 3.04 -8.51
C GLN A 121 -15.75 3.76 -7.64
N GLU A 122 -16.78 3.04 -7.19
CA GLU A 122 -17.83 3.56 -6.30
C GLU A 122 -17.41 3.58 -4.82
N SER A 123 -16.25 3.01 -4.51
CA SER A 123 -15.75 2.91 -3.15
C SER A 123 -14.74 4.02 -2.87
N GLU A 124 -15.21 5.15 -2.33
CA GLU A 124 -14.32 6.16 -1.75
C GLU A 124 -14.04 5.85 -0.28
N VAL A 125 -12.77 5.85 0.10
CA VAL A 125 -12.35 5.63 1.48
C VAL A 125 -11.48 6.77 1.96
N THR A 126 -12.08 7.60 2.81
CA THR A 126 -11.35 8.48 3.73
C THR A 126 -11.39 7.83 5.09
N LYS A 127 -10.24 7.40 5.61
CA LYS A 127 -10.15 6.78 6.92
C LYS A 127 -8.87 7.24 7.63
N ASN A 128 -9.01 7.59 8.90
CA ASN A 128 -7.95 8.21 9.69
C ASN A 128 -7.16 7.15 10.45
N PHE A 129 -5.83 7.18 10.35
CA PHE A 129 -5.00 6.25 11.11
C PHE A 129 -5.31 6.37 12.61
N PRO A 130 -5.59 5.26 13.32
CA PRO A 130 -5.91 5.28 14.72
C PRO A 130 -4.61 5.49 15.51
N GLU A 131 -4.73 5.91 16.76
CA GLU A 131 -3.62 5.83 17.69
C GLU A 131 -3.14 4.37 17.78
N MET A 132 -1.82 4.18 17.77
CA MET A 132 -1.20 2.86 17.68
C MET A 132 -1.59 1.97 18.86
N MET A 133 -2.14 0.78 18.57
CA MET A 133 -2.50 -0.21 19.57
C MET A 133 -1.26 -1.05 19.95
N ALA A 134 -0.88 -1.03 21.23
CA ALA A 134 0.37 -1.57 21.75
C ALA A 134 0.41 -3.12 21.90
N ASP A 135 -0.62 -3.85 21.45
CA ASP A 135 -0.77 -5.30 21.72
C ASP A 135 -0.15 -6.20 20.63
N SER A 136 0.49 -5.61 19.62
CA SER A 136 1.18 -6.35 18.56
C SER A 136 2.70 -6.17 18.71
N GLY A 137 3.48 -7.24 18.52
CA GLY A 137 4.94 -7.13 18.44
C GLY A 137 5.38 -6.15 17.34
N VAL A 138 6.64 -5.70 17.39
CA VAL A 138 7.18 -4.64 16.51
C VAL A 138 6.91 -4.88 15.02
N ASP A 139 7.17 -6.08 14.54
CA ASP A 139 6.93 -6.45 13.14
C ASP A 139 5.44 -6.49 12.78
N GLY A 140 4.60 -6.90 13.73
CA GLY A 140 3.14 -6.87 13.61
C GLY A 140 2.61 -5.45 13.50
N MET A 141 3.10 -4.51 14.32
CA MET A 141 2.73 -3.09 14.24
C MET A 141 3.18 -2.45 12.92
N ARG A 142 4.41 -2.76 12.47
CA ARG A 142 4.90 -2.28 11.17
C ARG A 142 4.01 -2.80 10.04
N SER A 143 3.74 -4.11 10.01
CA SER A 143 2.92 -4.73 8.97
C SER A 143 1.48 -4.18 8.97
N ALA A 144 0.87 -4.03 10.15
CA ALA A 144 -0.52 -3.64 10.28
C ALA A 144 -0.78 -2.15 9.99
N PHE A 145 0.12 -1.26 10.39
CA PHE A 145 -0.16 0.18 10.40
C PHE A 145 0.72 1.00 9.46
N CYS A 146 1.83 0.44 8.98
CA CYS A 146 2.79 1.16 8.15
C CYS A 146 2.83 0.67 6.71
N THR A 147 2.18 -0.46 6.40
CA THR A 147 2.22 -1.07 5.07
C THR A 147 0.83 -1.36 4.53
N LEU A 148 0.65 -1.11 3.24
CA LEU A 148 -0.54 -1.49 2.48
C LEU A 148 -0.09 -2.42 1.36
N ALA A 149 -0.84 -3.48 1.10
CA ALA A 149 -0.65 -4.30 -0.09
C ALA A 149 -1.89 -4.18 -0.99
N ILE A 150 -1.72 -3.74 -2.23
CA ILE A 150 -2.81 -3.54 -3.19
C ILE A 150 -2.58 -4.44 -4.39
N SER A 151 -3.44 -5.44 -4.57
CA SER A 151 -3.49 -6.27 -5.78
C SER A 151 -4.48 -5.71 -6.78
N PHE A 152 -4.07 -5.67 -8.05
CA PHE A 152 -4.92 -5.24 -9.15
C PHE A 152 -5.66 -6.43 -9.75
N VAL A 153 -6.96 -6.26 -10.03
CA VAL A 153 -7.82 -7.20 -10.77
C VAL A 153 -8.12 -8.51 -10.04
N LYS A 154 -7.15 -9.11 -9.34
CA LYS A 154 -7.24 -10.44 -8.71
C LYS A 154 -7.13 -10.33 -7.18
N GLY A 155 -8.10 -10.90 -6.47
CA GLY A 155 -8.03 -11.06 -5.01
C GLY A 155 -7.34 -12.35 -4.60
N TRP A 156 -7.05 -12.46 -3.29
CA TRP A 156 -6.45 -13.62 -2.64
C TRP A 156 -7.11 -13.87 -1.27
N GLY A 157 -6.72 -14.95 -0.59
CA GLY A 157 -7.22 -15.35 0.73
C GLY A 157 -8.25 -16.48 0.67
N PRO A 158 -8.97 -16.75 1.77
CA PRO A 158 -9.80 -17.95 1.92
C PRO A 158 -10.89 -18.17 0.85
N GLY A 159 -11.33 -17.10 0.18
CA GLY A 159 -12.30 -17.16 -0.91
C GLY A 159 -11.72 -17.45 -2.30
N TYR A 160 -10.41 -17.70 -2.42
CA TYR A 160 -9.72 -17.85 -3.71
C TYR A 160 -8.95 -19.17 -3.77
N PRO A 161 -9.40 -20.16 -4.58
CA PRO A 161 -8.87 -21.52 -4.55
C PRO A 161 -7.36 -21.65 -4.80
N SER A 162 -6.79 -20.80 -5.65
CA SER A 162 -5.39 -20.87 -6.06
C SER A 162 -4.54 -19.69 -5.57
N ARG A 163 -5.08 -18.83 -4.69
CA ARG A 163 -4.39 -17.62 -4.22
C ARG A 163 -4.59 -17.44 -2.73
N SER A 164 -3.69 -18.02 -1.95
CA SER A 164 -3.67 -17.96 -0.50
C SER A 164 -3.07 -16.64 0.02
N SER A 165 -2.11 -16.09 -0.73
CA SER A 165 -1.32 -14.92 -0.38
C SER A 165 -1.39 -13.87 -1.48
N VAL A 166 -1.09 -12.61 -1.14
CA VAL A 166 -0.92 -11.55 -2.14
C VAL A 166 0.20 -11.88 -3.12
N LYS A 167 1.21 -12.65 -2.71
CA LYS A 167 2.30 -13.13 -3.57
C LYS A 167 1.83 -14.10 -4.67
N ASP A 168 0.64 -14.67 -4.52
CA ASP A 168 0.02 -15.51 -5.55
C ASP A 168 -0.77 -14.66 -6.56
N THR A 169 -0.85 -13.34 -6.36
CA THR A 169 -1.54 -12.43 -7.28
C THR A 169 -0.61 -11.97 -8.40
N PRO A 170 -1.10 -11.84 -9.63
CA PRO A 170 -0.22 -11.60 -10.77
C PRO A 170 0.46 -10.23 -10.75
N CYS A 171 -0.21 -9.21 -10.20
CA CYS A 171 0.29 -7.84 -10.16
C CYS A 171 -0.21 -7.14 -8.90
N TRP A 172 0.71 -6.69 -8.05
CA TRP A 172 0.38 -5.98 -6.83
C TRP A 172 1.47 -5.01 -6.44
N ILE A 173 1.14 -4.04 -5.59
CA ILE A 173 2.09 -3.09 -5.01
C ILE A 173 2.09 -3.21 -3.49
N GLU A 174 3.26 -3.01 -2.90
CA GLU A 174 3.40 -2.68 -1.48
C GLU A 174 3.62 -1.17 -1.36
N ILE A 175 2.89 -0.52 -0.46
CA ILE A 175 3.08 0.89 -0.12
C ILE A 175 3.50 0.96 1.35
N GLN A 176 4.65 1.59 1.59
CA GLN A 176 5.16 1.85 2.93
C GLN A 176 4.94 3.32 3.28
N LEU A 177 4.20 3.58 4.35
CA LEU A 177 3.85 4.93 4.80
C LEU A 177 4.88 5.42 5.81
N HIS A 178 5.56 6.52 5.50
CA HIS A 178 6.73 6.94 6.27
C HIS A 178 6.36 7.65 7.58
N ARG A 179 5.24 8.38 7.61
CA ARG A 179 4.80 9.04 8.85
C ARG A 179 4.39 8.04 9.93
N PRO A 180 3.56 7.02 9.66
CA PRO A 180 3.32 5.93 10.61
C PRO A 180 4.61 5.21 11.05
N LEU A 181 5.57 4.97 10.15
CA LEU A 181 6.86 4.36 10.50
C LEU A 181 7.66 5.21 11.50
N GLN A 182 7.70 6.54 11.31
CA GLN A 182 8.37 7.44 12.24
C GLN A 182 7.71 7.47 13.61
N LEU A 183 6.37 7.44 13.66
CA LEU A 183 5.62 7.39 14.92
C LEU A 183 5.88 6.05 15.65
N LEU A 184 5.91 4.95 14.92
CA LEU A 184 6.27 3.64 15.46
C LEU A 184 7.70 3.64 16.03
N ASP A 185 8.69 4.09 15.27
CA ASP A 185 10.09 4.18 15.73
C ASP A 185 10.23 5.04 16.99
N TYR A 186 9.50 6.16 17.06
CA TYR A 186 9.46 7.00 18.24
C TYR A 186 8.87 6.26 19.46
N LEU A 187 7.73 5.59 19.29
CA LEU A 187 7.09 4.82 20.37
C LEU A 187 8.00 3.71 20.87
N LEU A 188 8.69 2.99 19.99
CA LEU A 188 9.61 1.92 20.37
C LEU A 188 10.80 2.42 21.18
N LYS A 189 11.35 3.59 20.80
CA LYS A 189 12.48 4.20 21.53
C LYS A 189 12.11 4.75 22.90
N HIS A 190 10.84 5.02 23.14
CA HIS A 190 10.34 5.64 24.38
C HIS A 190 9.37 4.73 25.16
N ALA A 191 9.15 3.50 24.70
CA ALA A 191 8.38 2.51 25.42
C ALA A 191 9.14 2.21 26.72
N PRO A 192 8.48 2.33 27.90
CA PRO A 192 9.11 1.86 29.12
C PRO A 192 9.41 0.37 28.96
N LEU A 193 10.66 -0.02 29.16
CA LEU A 193 11.01 -1.43 29.30
C LEU A 193 10.15 -1.97 30.45
N SER A 194 9.15 -2.79 30.13
CA SER A 194 8.41 -3.54 31.13
C SER A 194 9.39 -4.50 31.78
N ASN A 195 9.81 -4.20 33.01
CA ASN A 195 10.43 -5.16 33.92
C ASN A 195 9.38 -6.15 34.43
#